data_AF-A0A8R7USZ5-F1
#
_entry.id   AF-A0A8R7USZ5-F1
#
_cell.length_a   1.000
_cell.length_b   1.000
_cell.length_c   1.000
_cell.angle_alpha   90.00
_cell.angle_beta   90.00
_cell.angle_gamma   90.00
#
_symmetry.space_group_name_H-M   'P 1'
#
loop_
_entity.id
_entity.type
_entity.pdbx_description
1 polymer ?
#
loop_
_entity_poly.entity_id
_entity_poly.type
_entity_poly.pdbx_seq_one_letter_code
_entity_poly.pdbx_strand_id
1 'polypeptide(L)'
;MRSFHMEFRSLSEEGLISAIEVGLGASGELRYPSCPEKMGWRYPGIGEFQCYDRYMQKNLRQSALTRGHLFWARGPDNAGYYNSRSHETGFFCDGGDYDSYYGRFFLNWYSGILIDHVDQVLSLATLAFDGAAIVVKIPSIYWWYRTASHAAELTAGFYNPTNRDGYSPVFRMLKKHSIILKVVCYGPEFTVQENDEAFADPEGLTWQVMNAAWDHGLSVSVESALPCLDVDMYSRILDTAKPRNDPDRHHLSFFAYRQRTPFLLQRDVCFSELETFVKCMHGEATQNFVD
;
A
#
# COMPACT_ATOMS: atom_id res chain seq x y z
N MET A 1 19.89 -4.56 9.53
CA MET A 1 20.42 -4.28 8.18
C MET A 1 21.91 -4.60 8.08
N ARG A 2 22.83 -3.81 8.68
CA ARG A 2 24.28 -4.09 8.60
C ARG A 2 24.70 -5.51 9.03
N SER A 3 24.17 -6.01 10.15
CA SER A 3 24.48 -7.38 10.60
C SER A 3 24.03 -8.43 9.58
N PHE A 4 22.87 -8.24 8.94
CA PHE A 4 22.38 -9.13 7.89
C PHE A 4 23.29 -9.07 6.66
N HIS A 5 23.66 -7.86 6.21
CA HIS A 5 24.56 -7.69 5.08
C HIS A 5 25.93 -8.36 5.31
N MET A 6 26.50 -8.25 6.52
CA MET A 6 27.78 -8.90 6.85
C MET A 6 27.67 -10.43 6.90
N GLU A 7 26.63 -10.95 7.55
CA GLU A 7 26.44 -12.41 7.71
C GLU A 7 26.13 -13.09 6.37
N PHE A 8 25.29 -12.48 5.53
CA PHE A 8 24.82 -13.05 4.26
C PHE A 8 25.51 -12.45 3.04
N ARG A 9 26.73 -11.93 3.23
CA ARG A 9 27.49 -11.27 2.18
C ARG A 9 27.76 -12.21 1.00
N SER A 10 28.20 -13.44 1.27
CA SER A 10 28.50 -14.43 0.22
C SER A 10 27.26 -14.75 -0.62
N LEU A 11 26.10 -14.94 0.01
CA LEU A 11 24.84 -15.19 -0.70
C LEU A 11 24.43 -14.01 -1.59
N SER A 12 24.76 -12.79 -1.18
CA SER A 12 24.51 -11.59 -1.98
C SER A 12 25.47 -11.51 -3.17
N GLU A 13 26.76 -11.78 -2.96
CA GLU A 13 27.80 -11.80 -4.01
C GLU A 13 27.59 -12.93 -5.03
N GLU A 14 27.03 -14.06 -4.60
CA GLU A 14 26.62 -15.19 -5.46
C GLU A 14 25.28 -14.94 -6.19
N GLY A 15 24.59 -13.83 -5.90
CA GLY A 15 23.31 -13.49 -6.53
C GLY A 15 22.10 -14.29 -6.02
N LEU A 16 22.24 -15.01 -4.90
CA LEU A 16 21.14 -15.77 -4.28
C LEU A 16 20.13 -14.87 -3.57
N ILE A 17 20.58 -13.72 -3.06
CA ILE A 17 19.72 -12.67 -2.51
C ILE A 17 19.48 -11.64 -3.61
N SER A 18 18.32 -11.73 -4.28
CA SER A 18 17.97 -10.83 -5.39
C SER A 18 17.45 -9.46 -4.92
N ALA A 19 16.80 -9.41 -3.77
CA ALA A 19 16.21 -8.17 -3.24
C ALA A 19 16.02 -8.22 -1.71
N ILE A 20 15.96 -7.04 -1.09
CA ILE A 20 15.69 -6.84 0.33
C ILE A 20 14.39 -6.06 0.51
N GLU A 21 13.38 -6.69 1.11
CA GLU A 21 12.17 -5.99 1.53
C GLU A 21 12.39 -5.27 2.87
N VAL A 22 12.26 -3.95 2.87
CA VAL A 22 12.44 -3.13 4.07
C VAL A 22 11.07 -2.77 4.63
N GLY A 23 10.78 -3.29 5.82
CA GLY A 23 9.53 -3.00 6.52
C GLY A 23 9.48 -1.56 7.06
N LEU A 24 8.42 -0.83 6.73
CA LEU A 24 8.22 0.59 7.10
C LEU A 24 7.03 0.83 8.03
N GLY A 25 6.54 -0.23 8.68
CA GLY A 25 5.37 -0.16 9.55
C GLY A 25 4.82 -1.53 9.94
N ALA A 26 3.58 -1.53 10.43
CA ALA A 26 2.89 -2.76 10.82
C ALA A 26 2.77 -3.72 9.64
N SER A 27 2.99 -5.02 9.89
CA SER A 27 3.03 -6.05 8.83
C SER A 27 4.09 -5.82 7.75
N GLY A 28 5.10 -4.98 8.01
CA GLY A 28 6.12 -4.60 7.03
C GLY A 28 5.67 -3.57 6.00
N GLU A 29 4.45 -3.06 6.10
CA GLU A 29 3.86 -2.13 5.13
C GLU A 29 4.18 -0.67 5.48
N LEU A 30 4.31 0.18 4.46
CA LEU A 30 4.41 1.64 4.61
C LEU A 30 3.05 2.20 5.05
N ARG A 31 2.80 2.26 6.36
CA ARG A 31 1.61 2.89 6.97
C ARG A 31 1.70 3.00 8.48
N TYR A 32 0.82 3.79 9.04
CA TYR A 32 0.44 3.71 10.44
C TYR A 32 -0.42 2.46 10.74
N PRO A 33 -0.40 1.94 11.99
CA PRO A 33 -1.24 0.82 12.42
C PRO A 33 -2.69 1.28 12.72
N SER A 34 -3.38 1.92 11.76
CA SER A 34 -4.70 2.54 11.96
C SER A 34 -5.87 1.57 12.11
N CYS A 35 -5.71 0.32 11.68
CA CYS A 35 -6.74 -0.73 11.70
C CYS A 35 -6.29 -2.00 12.48
N PRO A 36 -5.96 -1.90 13.79
CA PRO A 36 -5.45 -3.04 14.54
C PRO A 36 -6.59 -3.95 15.03
N GLU A 37 -6.73 -5.14 14.44
CA GLU A 37 -7.73 -6.15 14.86
C GLU A 37 -7.67 -6.47 16.36
N LYS A 38 -6.46 -6.50 16.93
CA LYS A 38 -6.23 -6.75 18.37
C LYS A 38 -6.85 -5.69 19.28
N MET A 39 -7.09 -4.48 18.79
CA MET A 39 -7.76 -3.41 19.53
C MET A 39 -9.25 -3.32 19.19
N GLY A 40 -9.81 -4.32 18.50
CA GLY A 40 -11.24 -4.39 18.19
C GLY A 40 -11.65 -3.67 16.91
N TRP A 41 -10.70 -3.22 16.08
CA TRP A 41 -11.03 -2.80 14.71
C TRP A 41 -11.62 -3.97 13.93
N ARG A 42 -12.66 -3.71 13.16
CA ARG A 42 -13.31 -4.65 12.25
C ARG A 42 -13.55 -3.98 10.92
N TYR A 43 -13.31 -4.72 9.84
CA TYR A 43 -13.68 -4.27 8.51
C TYR A 43 -15.20 -3.98 8.42
N PRO A 44 -15.64 -2.89 7.76
CA PRO A 44 -14.85 -1.87 7.06
C PRO A 44 -14.66 -0.58 7.88
N GLY A 45 -14.33 -0.63 9.17
CA GLY A 45 -14.15 0.59 9.99
C GLY A 45 -13.11 1.57 9.44
N ILE A 46 -13.33 2.88 9.62
CA ILE A 46 -12.42 3.95 9.13
C ILE A 46 -11.02 3.93 9.76
N GLY A 47 -10.85 3.23 10.89
CA GLY A 47 -9.59 3.26 11.65
C GLY A 47 -9.43 4.52 12.51
N GLU A 48 -8.26 4.71 13.11
CA GLU A 48 -7.94 5.91 13.90
C GLU A 48 -6.54 6.44 13.60
N PHE A 49 -6.34 7.75 13.74
CA PHE A 49 -5.02 8.38 13.65
C PHE A 49 -4.09 7.86 14.76
N GLN A 50 -2.88 7.47 14.42
CA GLN A 50 -1.93 6.82 15.34
C GLN A 50 -0.79 7.77 15.73
N CYS A 51 -1.15 8.95 16.24
CA CYS A 51 -0.19 10.04 16.50
C CYS A 51 -0.21 10.58 17.94
N TYR A 52 -0.70 9.80 18.89
CA TYR A 52 -0.92 10.24 20.28
C TYR A 52 0.25 9.97 21.23
N ASP A 53 1.33 9.36 20.74
CA ASP A 53 2.54 9.22 21.55
C ASP A 53 3.20 10.58 21.81
N ARG A 54 3.98 10.66 22.91
CA ARG A 54 4.59 11.91 23.37
C ARG A 54 5.51 12.57 22.34
N TYR A 55 6.13 11.81 21.43
CA TYR A 55 7.06 12.35 20.44
C TYR A 55 6.32 12.97 19.26
N MET A 56 5.32 12.27 18.72
CA MET A 56 4.46 12.84 17.67
C MET A 56 3.68 14.05 18.18
N GLN A 57 3.14 14.01 19.40
CA GLN A 57 2.46 15.17 19.99
C GLN A 57 3.39 16.39 20.16
N LYS A 58 4.65 16.16 20.57
CA LYS A 58 5.66 17.23 20.63
C LYS A 58 5.96 17.80 19.24
N ASN A 59 6.08 16.95 18.23
CA ASN A 59 6.33 17.36 16.84
C ASN A 59 5.13 18.15 16.27
N LEU A 60 3.90 17.67 16.49
CA LEU A 60 2.67 18.36 16.08
C LEU A 60 2.59 19.76 16.71
N ARG A 61 2.87 19.86 18.01
CA ARG A 61 2.89 21.14 18.72
C ARG A 61 3.91 22.12 18.10
N GLN A 62 5.09 21.64 17.74
CA GLN A 62 6.09 22.47 17.07
C GLN A 62 5.62 22.91 15.68
N SER A 63 5.02 22.01 14.91
CA SER A 63 4.48 22.30 13.57
C SER A 63 3.34 23.34 13.62
N ALA A 64 2.47 23.23 14.62
CA ALA A 64 1.39 24.17 14.88
C ALA A 64 1.93 25.56 15.32
N LEU A 65 2.97 25.57 16.16
CA LEU A 65 3.64 26.80 16.58
C LEU A 65 4.29 27.54 15.40
N THR A 66 5.00 26.82 14.52
CA THR A 66 5.63 27.40 13.32
C THR A 66 4.60 28.01 12.38
N ARG A 67 3.39 27.46 12.32
CA ARG A 67 2.27 28.03 11.55
C ARG A 67 1.53 29.17 12.26
N GLY A 68 1.86 29.47 13.52
CA GLY A 68 1.18 30.52 14.31
C GLY A 68 -0.18 30.09 14.88
N HIS A 69 -0.52 28.80 14.83
CA HIS A 69 -1.84 28.29 15.24
C HIS A 69 -1.69 27.20 16.32
N LEU A 70 -1.20 27.56 17.51
CA LEU A 70 -0.94 26.60 18.59
C LEU A 70 -2.19 25.78 19.00
N PHE A 71 -3.40 26.31 18.79
CA PHE A 71 -4.65 25.60 19.06
C PHE A 71 -4.90 24.42 18.09
N TRP A 72 -4.14 24.30 17.00
CA TRP A 72 -4.10 23.14 16.11
C TRP A 72 -3.16 22.02 16.59
N ALA A 73 -2.48 22.19 17.73
CA ALA A 73 -1.52 21.22 18.28
C ALA A 73 -2.17 19.96 18.89
N ARG A 74 -3.13 19.34 18.21
CA ARG A 74 -3.86 18.15 18.64
C ARG A 74 -4.41 17.39 17.43
N GLY A 75 -4.73 16.11 17.62
CA GLY A 75 -5.52 15.35 16.64
C GLY A 75 -6.99 15.81 16.61
N PRO A 76 -7.73 15.50 15.52
CA PRO A 76 -9.13 15.87 15.39
C PRO A 76 -9.98 15.17 16.45
N ASP A 77 -10.87 15.93 17.10
CA ASP A 77 -11.76 15.46 18.17
C ASP A 77 -13.07 14.84 17.65
N ASN A 78 -13.40 15.09 16.38
CA ASN A 78 -14.60 14.63 15.69
C ASN A 78 -14.31 13.55 14.61
N ALA A 79 -13.16 12.88 14.69
CA ALA A 79 -12.76 11.81 13.77
C ALA A 79 -13.43 10.45 14.04
N GLY A 80 -14.24 10.33 15.10
CA GLY A 80 -14.86 9.06 15.47
C GLY A 80 -13.85 8.09 16.10
N TYR A 81 -14.10 6.79 15.93
CA TYR A 81 -13.30 5.69 16.47
C TYR A 81 -13.11 4.59 15.42
N TYR A 82 -12.34 3.55 15.74
CA TYR A 82 -11.92 2.50 14.79
C TYR A 82 -13.02 1.98 13.85
N ASN A 83 -14.24 1.77 14.36
CA ASN A 83 -15.35 1.15 13.63
C ASN A 83 -16.45 2.15 13.22
N SER A 84 -16.22 3.46 13.35
CA SER A 84 -17.13 4.47 12.80
C SER A 84 -17.23 4.35 11.28
N ARG A 85 -18.35 4.80 10.69
CA ARG A 85 -18.47 5.00 9.25
C ARG A 85 -18.05 6.40 8.87
N SER A 86 -17.50 6.58 7.67
CA SER A 86 -17.00 7.90 7.21
C SER A 86 -18.04 9.02 7.39
N HIS A 87 -19.29 8.76 6.97
CA HIS A 87 -20.39 9.74 7.00
C HIS A 87 -20.96 10.01 8.41
N GLU A 88 -20.62 9.20 9.42
CA GLU A 88 -21.08 9.39 10.81
C GLU A 88 -20.17 10.34 11.61
N THR A 89 -19.02 10.70 11.05
CA THR A 89 -18.01 11.53 11.74
C THR A 89 -18.06 12.97 11.24
N GLY A 90 -17.81 13.94 12.12
CA GLY A 90 -17.69 15.34 11.71
C GLY A 90 -16.43 15.61 10.88
N PHE A 91 -15.39 14.79 11.06
CA PHE A 91 -14.14 14.95 10.32
C PHE A 91 -14.20 14.39 8.90
N PHE A 92 -14.73 13.18 8.71
CA PHE A 92 -14.65 12.45 7.43
C PHE A 92 -15.94 12.44 6.60
N CYS A 93 -17.03 13.05 7.08
CA CYS A 93 -18.26 13.18 6.28
C CYS A 93 -18.02 14.07 5.05
N ASP A 94 -18.96 14.02 4.09
CA ASP A 94 -18.89 14.89 2.91
C ASP A 94 -18.94 16.37 3.32
N GLY A 95 -17.97 17.15 2.86
CA GLY A 95 -17.75 18.54 3.32
C GLY A 95 -17.25 18.68 4.77
N GLY A 96 -16.79 17.60 5.40
CA GLY A 96 -16.31 17.58 6.79
C GLY A 96 -14.96 18.27 7.01
N ASP A 97 -14.51 18.23 8.27
CA ASP A 97 -13.33 19.00 8.70
C ASP A 97 -12.01 18.55 8.04
N TYR A 98 -11.94 17.38 7.42
CA TYR A 98 -10.77 16.92 6.67
C TYR A 98 -10.33 17.92 5.59
N ASP A 99 -11.29 18.65 4.99
CA ASP A 99 -11.01 19.66 3.96
C ASP A 99 -10.93 21.11 4.50
N SER A 100 -11.12 21.30 5.81
CA SER A 100 -10.95 22.60 6.50
C SER A 100 -9.48 23.03 6.56
N TYR A 101 -9.21 24.29 6.94
CA TYR A 101 -7.84 24.76 7.19
C TYR A 101 -7.10 23.91 8.22
N TYR A 102 -7.78 23.49 9.28
CA TYR A 102 -7.21 22.63 10.31
C TYR A 102 -6.98 21.21 9.77
N GLY A 103 -7.95 20.60 9.09
CA GLY A 103 -7.83 19.27 8.53
C GLY A 103 -6.70 19.17 7.52
N ARG A 104 -6.62 20.12 6.58
CA ARG A 104 -5.51 20.23 5.62
C ARG A 104 -4.16 20.39 6.33
N PHE A 105 -4.08 21.18 7.40
CA PHE A 105 -2.85 21.29 8.20
C PHE A 105 -2.48 19.93 8.84
N PHE A 106 -3.41 19.31 9.54
CA PHE A 106 -3.19 18.09 10.29
C PHE A 106 -2.83 16.92 9.36
N LEU A 107 -3.56 16.74 8.26
CA LEU A 107 -3.32 15.66 7.30
C LEU A 107 -1.99 15.84 6.55
N ASN A 108 -1.63 17.07 6.15
CA ASN A 108 -0.30 17.34 5.58
C ASN A 108 0.80 16.99 6.58
N TRP A 109 0.65 17.38 7.85
CA TRP A 109 1.59 17.03 8.90
C TRP A 109 1.69 15.51 9.08
N TYR A 110 0.56 14.82 9.27
CA TYR A 110 0.52 13.39 9.56
C TYR A 110 1.10 12.53 8.42
N SER A 111 0.75 12.84 7.16
CA SER A 111 1.35 12.20 5.99
C SER A 111 2.82 12.60 5.80
N GLY A 112 3.18 13.83 6.16
CA GLY A 112 4.56 14.33 6.08
C GLY A 112 5.51 13.58 7.01
N ILE A 113 5.08 13.29 8.25
CA ILE A 113 5.85 12.48 9.20
C ILE A 113 6.10 11.07 8.66
N LEU A 114 5.12 10.47 7.97
CA LEU A 114 5.30 9.17 7.33
C LEU A 114 6.33 9.24 6.20
N ILE A 115 6.28 10.27 5.36
CA ILE A 115 7.25 10.48 4.27
C ILE A 115 8.68 10.70 4.84
N ASP A 116 8.82 11.48 5.90
CA ASP A 116 10.10 11.70 6.57
C ASP A 116 10.65 10.39 7.16
N HIS A 117 9.79 9.54 7.73
CA HIS A 117 10.16 8.20 8.20
C HIS A 117 10.69 7.33 7.06
N VAL A 118 10.01 7.33 5.91
CA VAL A 118 10.44 6.61 4.69
C VAL A 118 11.84 7.08 4.27
N ASP A 119 12.07 8.39 4.19
CA ASP A 119 13.36 8.94 3.77
C ASP A 119 14.50 8.50 4.70
N GLN A 120 14.27 8.56 6.02
CA GLN A 120 15.27 8.22 7.02
C GLN A 120 15.64 6.73 7.00
N VAL A 121 14.63 5.84 6.98
CA VAL A 121 14.88 4.39 7.00
C VAL A 121 15.53 3.94 5.70
N LEU A 122 15.06 4.43 4.55
CA LEU A 122 15.61 4.04 3.26
C LEU A 122 17.01 4.59 3.04
N SER A 123 17.33 5.81 3.50
CA SER A 123 18.71 6.32 3.48
C SER A 123 19.69 5.37 4.19
N LEU A 124 19.27 4.79 5.32
CA LEU A 124 20.08 3.81 6.06
C LEU A 124 20.11 2.43 5.38
N ALA A 125 19.01 2.03 4.75
CA ALA A 125 18.92 0.77 4.03
C ALA A 125 19.81 0.78 2.77
N THR A 126 19.74 1.83 1.95
CA THR A 126 20.57 2.02 0.76
C THR A 126 22.05 2.03 1.12
N LEU A 127 22.44 2.65 2.24
CA LEU A 127 23.82 2.61 2.72
C LEU A 127 24.25 1.19 3.18
N ALA A 128 23.33 0.42 3.74
CA ALA A 128 23.63 -0.92 4.27
C ALA A 128 23.63 -2.01 3.19
N PHE A 129 22.94 -1.78 2.07
CA PHE A 129 22.70 -2.76 1.01
C PHE A 129 23.07 -2.18 -0.35
N ASP A 130 24.23 -1.52 -0.43
CA ASP A 130 24.73 -0.92 -1.68
C ASP A 130 24.79 -1.97 -2.80
N GLY A 131 24.15 -1.67 -3.93
CA GLY A 131 24.02 -2.56 -5.08
C GLY A 131 22.88 -3.59 -5.04
N ALA A 132 22.20 -3.81 -3.92
CA ALA A 132 21.05 -4.72 -3.85
C ALA A 132 19.72 -3.98 -4.13
N ALA A 133 18.78 -4.66 -4.78
CA ALA A 133 17.45 -4.10 -4.99
C ALA A 133 16.70 -4.00 -3.64
N ILE A 134 16.15 -2.83 -3.35
CA ILE A 134 15.33 -2.61 -2.15
C ILE A 134 13.86 -2.57 -2.55
N VAL A 135 13.04 -3.29 -1.81
CA VAL A 135 11.59 -3.41 -2.03
C VAL A 135 10.86 -2.78 -0.86
N VAL A 136 9.82 -1.99 -1.15
CA VAL A 136 8.92 -1.44 -0.14
C VAL A 136 7.50 -1.85 -0.45
N LYS A 137 6.82 -2.39 0.56
CA LYS A 137 5.44 -2.83 0.45
C LYS A 137 4.46 -1.71 0.78
N ILE A 138 3.54 -1.43 -0.15
CA ILE A 138 2.44 -0.49 0.08
C ILE A 138 1.17 -1.26 0.47
N PRO A 139 0.40 -0.79 1.48
CA PRO A 139 -0.86 -1.41 1.84
C PRO A 139 -1.93 -1.16 0.77
N SER A 140 -2.88 -2.09 0.64
CA SER A 140 -4.08 -1.92 -0.19
C SER A 140 -5.27 -1.59 0.71
N ILE A 141 -5.61 -0.31 0.78
CA ILE A 141 -6.66 0.25 1.64
C ILE A 141 -7.81 0.70 0.75
N TYR A 142 -8.62 -0.26 0.33
CA TYR A 142 -9.62 -0.06 -0.71
C TYR A 142 -11.01 0.32 -0.19
N TRP A 143 -11.28 0.16 1.12
CA TRP A 143 -12.56 0.54 1.72
C TRP A 143 -12.61 2.04 2.01
N TRP A 144 -13.79 2.62 1.92
CA TRP A 144 -14.04 4.08 1.88
C TRP A 144 -13.40 4.83 0.71
N TYR A 145 -12.79 4.14 -0.26
CA TYR A 145 -12.18 4.78 -1.42
C TYR A 145 -13.20 5.52 -2.31
N ARG A 146 -14.48 5.13 -2.27
CA ARG A 146 -15.57 5.84 -2.99
C ARG A 146 -16.17 7.02 -2.22
N THR A 147 -15.67 7.36 -1.02
CA THR A 147 -16.12 8.57 -0.31
C THR A 147 -15.21 9.74 -0.63
N ALA A 148 -15.68 10.98 -0.46
CA ALA A 148 -14.87 12.17 -0.77
C ALA A 148 -13.61 12.29 0.12
N SER A 149 -13.64 11.73 1.32
CA SER A 149 -12.57 11.84 2.30
C SER A 149 -11.53 10.71 2.24
N HIS A 150 -11.88 9.54 1.69
CA HIS A 150 -10.99 8.36 1.70
C HIS A 150 -10.51 8.02 3.13
N ALA A 151 -11.45 7.98 4.09
CA ALA A 151 -11.16 8.03 5.53
C ALA A 151 -10.10 7.00 6.01
N ALA A 152 -10.15 5.77 5.51
CA ALA A 152 -9.19 4.74 5.89
C ALA A 152 -7.76 4.99 5.35
N GLU A 153 -7.62 5.57 4.17
CA GLU A 153 -6.33 6.00 3.64
C GLU A 153 -5.76 7.14 4.48
N LEU A 154 -6.60 8.12 4.84
CA LEU A 154 -6.20 9.25 5.70
C LEU A 154 -5.67 8.78 7.06
N THR A 155 -6.38 7.87 7.74
CA THR A 155 -5.95 7.36 9.05
C THR A 155 -4.67 6.51 8.95
N ALA A 156 -4.48 5.81 7.83
CA ALA A 156 -3.26 5.05 7.56
C ALA A 156 -2.04 5.90 7.15
N GLY A 157 -2.25 7.19 6.88
CA GLY A 157 -1.20 8.18 6.58
C GLY A 157 -1.10 8.60 5.12
N PHE A 158 -1.97 8.10 4.24
CA PHE A 158 -2.06 8.51 2.84
C PHE A 158 -3.09 9.64 2.73
N TYR A 159 -2.61 10.86 2.55
CA TYR A 159 -3.50 12.02 2.41
C TYR A 159 -4.07 12.09 0.97
N ASN A 160 -4.98 11.17 0.65
CA ASN A 160 -5.51 10.91 -0.71
C ASN A 160 -7.03 11.17 -0.85
N PRO A 161 -7.57 12.35 -0.49
CA PRO A 161 -8.97 12.66 -0.79
C PRO A 161 -9.18 12.80 -2.32
N THR A 162 -10.43 12.80 -2.78
CA THR A 162 -10.77 12.80 -4.22
C THR A 162 -10.17 13.95 -5.05
N ASN A 163 -9.76 15.06 -4.40
CA ASN A 163 -9.17 16.23 -5.04
C ASN A 163 -7.64 16.29 -4.97
N ARG A 164 -6.96 15.23 -4.50
CA ARG A 164 -5.50 15.20 -4.30
C ARG A 164 -4.95 13.79 -4.42
N ASP A 165 -3.92 13.62 -5.25
CA ASP A 165 -3.10 12.40 -5.25
C ASP A 165 -2.21 12.35 -3.98
N GLY A 166 -2.58 11.47 -3.05
CA GLY A 166 -1.84 11.23 -1.81
C GLY A 166 -0.65 10.28 -1.95
N TYR A 167 -0.56 9.55 -3.07
CA TYR A 167 0.51 8.59 -3.35
C TYR A 167 1.73 9.23 -4.01
N SER A 168 1.54 10.21 -4.90
CA SER A 168 2.63 10.90 -5.60
C SER A 168 3.77 11.39 -4.67
N PRO A 169 3.51 12.07 -3.54
CA PRO A 169 4.59 12.50 -2.63
C PRO A 169 5.40 11.34 -2.05
N VAL A 170 4.74 10.22 -1.74
CA VAL A 170 5.39 9.00 -1.27
C VAL A 170 6.25 8.40 -2.39
N PHE A 171 5.71 8.31 -3.62
CA PHE A 171 6.41 7.72 -4.76
C PHE A 171 7.61 8.53 -5.21
N ARG A 172 7.54 9.86 -5.13
CA ARG A 172 8.71 10.72 -5.30
C ARG A 172 9.81 10.37 -4.30
N MET A 173 9.46 10.11 -3.04
CA MET A 173 10.41 9.72 -2.02
C MET A 173 10.98 8.31 -2.27
N LEU A 174 10.15 7.35 -2.67
CA LEU A 174 10.62 6.02 -3.05
C LEU A 174 11.54 6.07 -4.28
N LYS A 175 11.24 6.94 -5.25
CA LYS A 175 12.06 7.10 -6.46
C LYS A 175 13.44 7.67 -6.13
N LYS A 176 13.53 8.61 -5.19
CA LYS A 176 14.80 9.15 -4.67
C LYS A 176 15.75 8.04 -4.20
N HIS A 177 15.20 6.94 -3.66
CA HIS A 177 15.96 5.80 -3.14
C HIS A 177 16.03 4.60 -4.09
N SER A 178 15.60 4.75 -5.35
CA SER A 178 15.60 3.69 -6.38
C SER A 178 14.87 2.41 -5.93
N ILE A 179 13.75 2.57 -5.24
CA ILE A 179 12.98 1.48 -4.65
C ILE A 179 12.12 0.77 -5.70
N ILE A 180 11.98 -0.55 -5.55
CA ILE A 180 10.92 -1.33 -6.18
C ILE A 180 9.68 -1.28 -5.29
N LEU A 181 8.59 -0.71 -5.80
CA LEU A 181 7.31 -0.70 -5.11
C LEU A 181 6.68 -2.09 -5.19
N LYS A 182 6.27 -2.66 -4.07
CA LYS A 182 5.47 -3.89 -4.00
C LYS A 182 4.03 -3.55 -3.68
N VAL A 183 3.16 -3.71 -4.66
CA VAL A 183 1.71 -3.54 -4.54
C VAL A 183 1.07 -4.86 -4.13
N VAL A 184 0.24 -4.84 -3.10
CA VAL A 184 -0.55 -6.02 -2.73
C VAL A 184 -1.86 -6.00 -3.50
N CYS A 185 -2.03 -6.97 -4.40
CA CYS A 185 -3.33 -7.21 -5.02
C CYS A 185 -4.07 -8.26 -4.17
N TYR A 186 -5.30 -7.92 -3.80
CA TYR A 186 -6.21 -8.84 -3.13
C TYR A 186 -7.21 -9.35 -4.18
N GLY A 187 -7.33 -10.68 -4.28
CA GLY A 187 -8.21 -11.35 -5.24
C GLY A 187 -9.70 -11.19 -4.94
N PRO A 188 -10.57 -11.79 -5.76
CA PRO A 188 -12.00 -11.73 -5.58
C PRO A 188 -12.49 -12.21 -4.21
N GLU A 189 -11.73 -13.07 -3.52
CA GLU A 189 -12.04 -13.46 -2.16
C GLU A 189 -12.04 -12.30 -1.14
N PHE A 190 -11.51 -11.13 -1.51
CA PHE A 190 -11.60 -9.86 -0.78
C PHE A 190 -12.55 -8.85 -1.43
N THR A 191 -12.98 -9.08 -2.69
CA THR A 191 -14.05 -8.29 -3.32
C THR A 191 -15.44 -8.81 -2.98
N VAL A 192 -15.58 -9.97 -2.32
CA VAL A 192 -16.88 -10.50 -1.92
C VAL A 192 -17.26 -10.07 -0.51
N GLN A 193 -17.81 -8.86 -0.45
CA GLN A 193 -19.21 -8.66 -0.07
C GLN A 193 -19.64 -7.41 -0.83
N GLU A 194 -20.63 -7.53 -1.72
CA GLU A 194 -21.44 -6.41 -2.20
C GLU A 194 -22.25 -5.81 -1.02
N ASN A 195 -21.55 -5.43 0.05
CA ASN A 195 -22.10 -4.61 1.09
C ASN A 195 -21.68 -3.19 0.73
N ASP A 196 -22.60 -2.49 0.05
CA ASP A 196 -22.47 -1.10 -0.39
C ASP A 196 -21.99 -0.17 0.76
N GLU A 197 -22.19 -0.61 2.01
CA GLU A 197 -21.71 0.01 3.24
C GLU A 197 -20.19 0.24 3.33
N ALA A 198 -19.35 -0.52 2.61
CA ALA A 198 -17.90 -0.36 2.67
C ALA A 198 -17.35 0.72 1.72
N PHE A 199 -18.15 1.17 0.74
CA PHE A 199 -17.72 2.13 -0.29
C PHE A 199 -16.35 1.77 -0.90
N ALA A 200 -16.15 0.47 -1.15
CA ALA A 200 -14.89 -0.11 -1.55
C ALA A 200 -14.63 0.04 -3.05
N ASP A 201 -13.37 0.28 -3.44
CA ASP A 201 -12.93 0.25 -4.84
C ASP A 201 -11.49 -0.27 -5.00
N PRO A 202 -11.27 -1.59 -4.87
CA PRO A 202 -9.93 -2.17 -5.01
C PRO A 202 -9.36 -2.05 -6.42
N GLU A 203 -10.21 -2.04 -7.45
CA GLU A 203 -9.78 -1.87 -8.85
C GLU A 203 -9.34 -0.42 -9.10
N GLY A 204 -10.13 0.56 -8.66
CA GLY A 204 -9.79 1.99 -8.74
C GLY A 204 -8.53 2.33 -7.95
N LEU A 205 -8.38 1.78 -6.74
CA LEU A 205 -7.15 1.94 -5.96
C LEU A 205 -5.93 1.35 -6.67
N THR A 206 -6.04 0.10 -7.14
CA THR A 206 -4.93 -0.56 -7.85
C THR A 206 -4.54 0.24 -9.08
N TRP A 207 -5.52 0.71 -9.85
CA TRP A 207 -5.28 1.56 -11.01
C TRP A 207 -4.55 2.86 -10.62
N GLN A 208 -4.99 3.58 -9.58
CA GLN A 208 -4.35 4.81 -9.14
C GLN A 208 -2.89 4.57 -8.71
N VAL A 209 -2.66 3.58 -7.84
CA VAL A 209 -1.34 3.25 -7.28
C VAL A 209 -0.36 2.83 -8.38
N MET A 210 -0.80 1.97 -9.29
CA MET A 210 0.04 1.47 -10.39
C MET A 210 0.45 2.59 -11.35
N ASN A 211 -0.52 3.39 -11.83
CA ASN A 211 -0.23 4.48 -12.76
C ASN A 211 0.62 5.58 -12.11
N ALA A 212 0.30 5.98 -10.87
CA ALA A 212 1.11 6.96 -10.17
C ALA A 212 2.54 6.47 -9.93
N ALA A 213 2.76 5.18 -9.68
CA ALA A 213 4.10 4.61 -9.53
C ALA A 213 4.88 4.67 -10.85
N TRP A 214 4.26 4.29 -11.97
CA TRP A 214 4.87 4.34 -13.30
C TRP A 214 5.14 5.77 -13.77
N ASP A 215 4.25 6.72 -13.51
CA ASP A 215 4.45 8.15 -13.79
C ASP A 215 5.67 8.73 -13.05
N HIS A 216 6.00 8.20 -11.87
CA HIS A 216 7.21 8.55 -11.12
C HIS A 216 8.44 7.72 -11.53
N GLY A 217 8.29 6.82 -12.51
CA GLY A 217 9.33 5.95 -13.02
C GLY A 217 9.79 4.90 -12.00
N LEU A 218 8.91 4.45 -11.11
CA LEU A 218 9.20 3.36 -10.18
C LEU A 218 9.11 2.00 -10.89
N SER A 219 10.01 1.10 -10.49
CA SER A 219 9.84 -0.32 -10.74
C SER A 219 8.72 -0.84 -9.84
N VAL A 220 7.79 -1.60 -10.41
CA VAL A 220 6.64 -2.14 -9.67
C VAL A 220 6.70 -3.66 -9.64
N SER A 221 6.39 -4.23 -8.49
CA SER A 221 6.17 -5.66 -8.27
C SER A 221 4.81 -5.85 -7.64
N VAL A 222 4.21 -7.01 -7.85
CA VAL A 222 2.91 -7.36 -7.26
C VAL A 222 3.07 -8.55 -6.34
N GLU A 223 2.40 -8.50 -5.20
CA GLU A 223 2.20 -9.64 -4.31
C GLU A 223 0.72 -9.98 -4.25
N SER A 224 0.36 -11.21 -4.63
CA SER A 224 -1.03 -11.68 -4.58
C SER A 224 -1.07 -13.10 -4.03
N ALA A 225 -2.15 -13.42 -3.32
CA ALA A 225 -2.58 -14.82 -3.22
C ALA A 225 -3.24 -15.19 -4.56
N LEU A 226 -2.99 -16.38 -5.08
CA LEU A 226 -3.72 -16.90 -6.24
C LEU A 226 -4.70 -17.94 -5.69
N PRO A 227 -6.01 -17.74 -5.83
CA PRO A 227 -6.96 -18.81 -5.62
C PRO A 227 -6.67 -19.92 -6.63
N CYS A 228 -6.81 -21.15 -6.17
CA CYS A 228 -6.81 -22.28 -7.08
C CYS A 228 -8.07 -22.21 -7.94
N LEU A 229 -7.94 -22.43 -9.26
CA LEU A 229 -9.07 -22.52 -10.20
C LEU A 229 -9.87 -21.22 -10.42
N ASP A 230 -9.22 -20.06 -10.49
CA ASP A 230 -9.85 -18.78 -10.88
C ASP A 230 -9.14 -18.16 -12.09
N VAL A 231 -9.56 -18.57 -13.28
CA VAL A 231 -8.98 -18.13 -14.57
C VAL A 231 -9.12 -16.61 -14.77
N ASP A 232 -10.21 -16.03 -14.28
CA ASP A 232 -10.45 -14.59 -14.37
C ASP A 232 -9.44 -13.81 -13.54
N MET A 233 -9.13 -14.29 -12.34
CA MET A 233 -8.11 -13.66 -11.49
C MET A 233 -6.70 -13.78 -12.08
N TYR A 234 -6.33 -14.94 -12.65
CA TYR A 234 -5.06 -15.09 -13.35
C TYR A 234 -4.95 -14.10 -14.51
N SER A 235 -6.02 -13.94 -15.30
CA SER A 235 -6.09 -13.00 -16.41
C SER A 235 -5.93 -11.55 -15.94
N ARG A 236 -6.63 -11.14 -14.87
CA ARG A 236 -6.49 -9.80 -14.28
C ARG A 236 -5.07 -9.51 -13.78
N ILE A 237 -4.44 -10.50 -13.15
CA ILE A 237 -3.05 -10.35 -12.69
C ILE A 237 -2.11 -10.25 -13.89
N LEU A 238 -2.32 -11.03 -14.94
CA LEU A 238 -1.53 -10.94 -16.17
C LEU A 238 -1.69 -9.58 -16.85
N ASP A 239 -2.90 -9.04 -16.91
CA ASP A 239 -3.17 -7.71 -17.46
C ASP A 239 -2.58 -6.60 -16.59
N THR A 240 -2.54 -6.78 -15.26
CA THR A 240 -1.80 -5.88 -14.34
C THR A 240 -0.29 -6.04 -14.54
N ALA A 241 0.17 -7.26 -14.83
CA ALA A 241 1.58 -7.59 -14.93
C ALA A 241 2.23 -7.06 -16.21
N LYS A 242 1.49 -7.14 -17.31
CA LYS A 242 1.89 -6.74 -18.66
C LYS A 242 0.66 -6.16 -19.38
N PRO A 243 0.28 -4.90 -19.11
CA PRO A 243 -0.89 -4.30 -19.74
C PRO A 243 -0.75 -4.29 -21.25
N ARG A 244 -1.63 -5.02 -21.95
CA ARG A 244 -1.50 -5.27 -23.41
C ARG A 244 -1.59 -4.00 -24.26
N ASN A 245 -2.37 -3.04 -23.80
CA ASN A 245 -2.68 -1.80 -24.52
C ASN A 245 -1.98 -0.58 -23.94
N ASP A 246 -0.94 -0.77 -23.13
CA ASP A 246 -0.18 0.33 -22.57
C ASP A 246 0.85 0.86 -23.59
N PRO A 247 0.72 2.13 -24.04
CA PRO A 247 1.63 2.72 -25.00
C PRO A 247 3.08 2.80 -24.50
N ASP A 248 3.28 2.89 -23.19
CA ASP A 248 4.59 3.02 -22.55
C ASP A 248 5.23 1.66 -22.25
N ARG A 249 4.49 0.57 -22.52
CA ARG A 249 4.94 -0.83 -22.37
C ARG A 249 5.44 -1.15 -20.97
N HIS A 250 4.76 -0.62 -19.95
CA HIS A 250 5.06 -0.95 -18.58
C HIS A 250 4.86 -2.45 -18.33
N HIS A 251 5.66 -2.97 -17.41
CA HIS A 251 5.57 -4.35 -16.95
C HIS A 251 6.10 -4.44 -15.53
N LEU A 252 5.67 -5.46 -14.80
CA LEU A 252 6.18 -5.73 -13.46
C LEU A 252 7.62 -6.23 -13.50
N SER A 253 8.42 -5.80 -12.53
CA SER A 253 9.77 -6.30 -12.29
C SER A 253 9.77 -7.75 -11.81
N PHE A 254 8.85 -8.10 -10.91
CA PHE A 254 8.60 -9.48 -10.50
C PHE A 254 7.21 -9.63 -9.87
N PHE A 255 6.77 -10.87 -9.73
CA PHE A 255 5.54 -11.24 -9.05
C PHE A 255 5.85 -12.16 -7.86
N ALA A 256 5.32 -11.83 -6.69
CA ALA A 256 5.46 -12.61 -5.47
C ALA A 256 4.15 -13.36 -5.19
N TYR A 257 4.19 -14.68 -5.35
CA TYR A 257 3.06 -15.54 -4.98
C TYR A 257 2.99 -15.73 -3.47
N ARG A 258 1.87 -15.30 -2.85
CA ARG A 258 1.61 -15.52 -1.42
C ARG A 258 0.84 -16.81 -1.23
N GLN A 259 1.53 -17.86 -0.81
CA GLN A 259 0.93 -19.17 -0.57
C GLN A 259 -0.14 -19.11 0.55
N ARG A 260 -1.30 -19.72 0.31
CA ARG A 260 -2.34 -19.94 1.32
C ARG A 260 -2.49 -21.43 1.65
N THR A 261 -2.86 -21.73 2.89
CA THR A 261 -3.08 -23.09 3.42
C THR A 261 -4.02 -23.97 2.56
N PRO A 262 -5.10 -23.46 1.94
CA PRO A 262 -5.98 -24.26 1.08
C PRO A 262 -5.31 -24.81 -0.19
N PHE A 263 -4.23 -24.19 -0.68
CA PHE A 263 -3.47 -24.66 -1.85
C PHE A 263 -2.81 -26.03 -1.61
N LEU A 264 -2.56 -26.39 -0.34
CA LEU A 264 -2.00 -27.69 0.02
C LEU A 264 -3.00 -28.84 -0.18
N LEU A 265 -4.30 -28.56 -0.25
CA LEU A 265 -5.38 -29.56 -0.27
C LEU A 265 -5.85 -29.95 -1.68
N GLN A 266 -5.55 -29.14 -2.72
CA GLN A 266 -5.98 -29.36 -4.11
C GLN A 266 -4.79 -29.40 -5.11
N ARG A 267 -3.63 -29.83 -4.60
CA ARG A 267 -2.30 -29.66 -5.19
C ARG A 267 -2.19 -30.00 -6.67
N ASP A 268 -2.80 -31.10 -7.12
CA ASP A 268 -2.61 -31.62 -8.47
C ASP A 268 -3.27 -30.73 -9.54
N VAL A 269 -4.46 -30.20 -9.26
CA VAL A 269 -5.19 -29.32 -10.20
C VAL A 269 -4.67 -27.89 -10.14
N CYS A 270 -4.29 -27.40 -8.94
CA CYS A 270 -3.75 -26.05 -8.81
C CYS A 270 -2.36 -25.91 -9.44
N PHE A 271 -1.60 -27.00 -9.58
CA PHE A 271 -0.24 -26.94 -10.13
C PHE A 271 -0.23 -26.71 -11.64
N SER A 272 -1.14 -27.32 -12.40
CA SER A 272 -1.23 -27.10 -13.85
C SER A 272 -1.63 -25.65 -14.20
N GLU A 273 -2.57 -25.08 -13.43
CA GLU A 273 -2.95 -23.67 -13.57
C GLU A 273 -1.79 -22.74 -13.19
N LEU A 274 -1.09 -23.03 -12.09
CA LEU A 274 0.08 -22.26 -11.68
C LEU A 274 1.20 -22.35 -12.72
N GLU A 275 1.46 -23.53 -13.28
CA GLU A 275 2.44 -23.71 -14.37
C GLU A 275 2.07 -22.85 -15.58
N THR A 276 0.80 -22.89 -15.99
CA THR A 276 0.28 -22.09 -17.10
C THR A 276 0.43 -20.60 -16.82
N PHE A 277 0.06 -20.14 -15.62
CA PHE A 277 0.25 -18.76 -15.19
C PHE A 277 1.72 -18.34 -15.22
N VAL A 278 2.64 -19.18 -14.72
CA VAL A 278 4.09 -18.89 -14.75
C VAL A 278 4.60 -18.77 -16.18
N LYS A 279 4.17 -19.65 -17.09
CA LYS A 279 4.50 -19.57 -18.53
C LYS A 279 4.01 -18.26 -19.16
N CYS A 280 2.76 -17.88 -18.90
CA CYS A 280 2.20 -16.59 -19.35
C CYS A 280 2.99 -15.39 -18.79
N MET A 281 3.34 -15.43 -17.50
CA MET A 281 4.17 -14.40 -16.86
C MET A 281 5.57 -14.31 -17.50
N HIS A 282 6.11 -15.39 -18.04
CA HIS A 282 7.36 -15.41 -18.81
C HIS A 282 7.17 -15.05 -20.30
N GLY A 283 5.94 -14.83 -20.76
CA GLY A 283 5.64 -14.45 -22.14
C GLY A 283 5.59 -15.63 -23.12
N GLU A 284 5.47 -16.85 -22.61
CA GLU A 284 5.20 -18.02 -23.44
C GLU A 284 3.75 -17.97 -23.96
N ALA A 285 3.56 -18.29 -25.25
CA ALA A 285 2.22 -18.39 -25.83
C ALA A 285 1.57 -19.71 -25.40
N THR A 286 0.65 -19.66 -24.44
CA THR A 286 -0.20 -20.80 -24.08
C THR A 286 -1.43 -20.83 -25.00
N GLN A 287 -1.75 -21.98 -25.58
CA GLN A 287 -2.97 -22.16 -26.36
C GLN A 287 -4.20 -21.81 -25.49
N ASN A 288 -4.91 -20.77 -25.92
CA ASN A 288 -6.15 -20.16 -25.43
C ASN A 288 -6.86 -20.80 -24.21
N PHE A 289 -7.05 -19.99 -23.17
CA PHE A 289 -8.24 -20.07 -22.29
C PHE A 289 -9.46 -19.53 -23.04
N VAL A 290 -9.91 -20.23 -24.09
CA VAL A 290 -11.23 -20.00 -24.71
C VAL A 290 -11.70 -21.33 -25.29
N ASP A 291 -12.63 -21.97 -24.59
CA ASP A 291 -13.82 -22.61 -25.17
C ASP A 291 -15.00 -22.32 -24.25
#